data_AF-A0A7S4P2V6-F1
#
_entry.id   AF-A0A7S4P2V6-F1
#
_cell.length_a   1.000
_cell.length_b   1.000
_cell.length_c   1.000
_cell.angle_alpha   90.00
_cell.angle_beta   90.00
_cell.angle_gamma   90.00
#
_symmetry.space_group_name_H-M   'P 1'
#
loop_
_entity.id
_entity.type
_entity.pdbx_description
1 polymer ?
#
loop_
_entity_poly.entity_id
_entity_poly.type
_entity_poly.pdbx_seq_one_letter_code
_entity_poly.pdbx_strand_id
1 'polypeptide(L)'
;QYQDELQAISELSDIKLSKLSLLQLIYEAEATCTCCLFHDEAGIPIHGRTLDWDLEFLHPLTVNFNFISKGEIVCYGVSWVGYVGLLTGLKPNQFSISVNFRETEHGWFWNNLVSAYKKAWPIGFLVRDTLTHSSSYQSAFSSLTNSPLIAPTYFCLAGTERGEGVLITRERNSHLQPLFLKRRQEGEEDRKG
;
A
#
# COMPACT_ATOMS: atom_id res chain seq x y z
N GLN A 1 -3.90 18.90 1.80
CA GLN A 1 -2.61 18.19 1.93
C GLN A 1 -2.10 17.69 0.58
N TYR A 2 -2.60 16.58 0.01
CA TYR A 2 -2.01 16.01 -1.22
C TYR A 2 -1.96 16.98 -2.41
N GLN A 3 -3.02 17.78 -2.59
CA GLN A 3 -3.06 18.83 -3.61
C GLN A 3 -1.97 19.89 -3.37
N ASP A 4 -1.78 20.31 -2.13
CA ASP A 4 -0.79 21.33 -1.74
C ASP A 4 0.63 20.80 -1.97
N GLU A 5 0.88 19.53 -1.64
CA GLU A 5 2.17 18.88 -1.91
C GLU A 5 2.45 18.79 -3.42
N LEU A 6 1.48 18.38 -4.22
CA LEU A 6 1.62 18.34 -5.68
C LEU A 6 1.82 19.74 -6.29
N GLN A 7 1.14 20.75 -5.76
CA GLN A 7 1.31 22.14 -6.18
C GLN A 7 2.74 22.62 -5.87
N ALA A 8 3.23 22.38 -4.66
CA ALA A 8 4.59 22.74 -4.26
C ALA A 8 5.65 22.02 -5.11
N ILE A 9 5.47 20.71 -5.37
CA ILE A 9 6.37 19.96 -6.26
C ILE A 9 6.34 20.57 -7.66
N SER A 10 5.15 20.93 -8.18
CA SER A 10 5.00 21.55 -9.50
C SER A 10 5.78 22.85 -9.62
N GLU A 11 5.66 23.74 -8.63
CA GLU A 11 6.34 25.03 -8.59
C GLU A 11 7.87 24.90 -8.45
N LEU A 12 8.34 23.96 -7.63
CA LEU A 12 9.77 23.77 -7.37
C LEU A 12 10.51 23.02 -8.48
N SER A 13 9.82 22.17 -9.23
CA SER A 13 10.43 21.32 -10.26
C SER A 13 10.18 21.78 -11.70
N ASP A 14 9.33 22.81 -11.90
CA ASP A 14 8.82 23.25 -13.21
C ASP A 14 8.08 22.14 -13.99
N ILE A 15 7.66 21.07 -13.31
CA ILE A 15 6.83 20.02 -13.88
C ILE A 15 5.38 20.45 -13.77
N LYS A 16 4.64 20.45 -14.88
CA LYS A 16 3.20 20.76 -14.88
C LYS A 16 2.43 19.89 -13.89
N LEU A 17 1.60 20.52 -13.06
CA LEU A 17 0.72 19.85 -12.10
C LEU A 17 -0.07 18.69 -12.73
N SER A 18 -0.58 18.85 -13.97
CA SER A 18 -1.31 17.79 -14.65
C SER A 18 -0.49 16.52 -14.88
N LYS A 19 0.82 16.64 -15.14
CA LYS A 19 1.72 15.48 -15.27
C LYS A 19 1.95 14.81 -13.92
N LEU A 20 2.15 15.60 -12.87
CA LEU A 20 2.30 15.08 -11.51
C LEU A 20 1.03 14.39 -11.02
N SER A 21 -0.15 14.94 -11.33
CA SER A 21 -1.44 14.32 -11.03
C SER A 21 -1.63 12.99 -11.76
N LEU A 22 -1.23 12.90 -13.03
CA LEU A 22 -1.29 11.65 -13.79
C LEU A 22 -0.32 10.60 -13.21
N LEU A 23 0.87 11.02 -12.78
CA LEU A 23 1.83 10.14 -12.10
C LEU A 23 1.23 9.50 -10.84
N GLN A 24 0.31 10.17 -10.13
CA GLN A 24 -0.34 9.58 -8.96
C GLN A 24 -1.27 8.41 -9.29
N LEU A 25 -1.69 8.31 -10.54
CA LEU A 25 -2.57 7.27 -11.07
C LEU A 25 -1.81 6.15 -11.78
N ILE A 26 -0.48 6.17 -11.73
CA ILE A 26 0.35 5.26 -12.51
C ILE A 26 0.19 3.81 -12.02
N TYR A 27 0.06 3.60 -10.71
CA TYR A 27 -0.11 2.26 -10.14
C TYR A 27 -1.46 1.64 -10.47
N GLU A 28 -2.45 2.49 -10.69
CA GLU A 28 -3.76 2.09 -11.13
C GLU A 28 -3.71 1.56 -12.57
N ALA A 29 -2.66 1.86 -13.35
CA ALA A 29 -2.50 1.48 -14.75
C ALA A 29 -1.85 0.13 -14.97
N GLU A 30 -0.69 -0.09 -14.38
CA GLU A 30 0.06 -1.32 -14.60
C GLU A 30 1.13 -1.43 -13.52
N ALA A 31 1.26 -2.62 -12.93
CA ALA A 31 2.43 -2.98 -12.14
C ALA A 31 2.49 -4.50 -12.01
N THR A 32 3.71 -5.05 -12.01
CA THR A 32 3.95 -6.40 -11.51
C THR A 32 4.48 -6.30 -10.08
N CYS A 33 4.08 -7.22 -9.25
CA CYS A 33 4.37 -7.14 -7.83
C CYS A 33 4.23 -8.50 -7.16
N THR A 34 5.18 -8.79 -6.29
CA THR A 34 5.11 -9.94 -5.39
C THR A 34 5.12 -9.43 -3.95
N CYS A 35 4.21 -9.95 -3.11
CA CYS A 35 4.28 -9.78 -1.66
C CYS A 35 4.29 -11.18 -1.03
N CYS A 36 5.01 -11.32 0.07
CA CYS A 36 5.11 -12.55 0.85
C CYS A 36 4.88 -12.21 2.32
N LEU A 37 3.92 -12.92 2.92
CA LEU A 37 3.69 -12.93 4.36
C LEU A 37 4.00 -14.34 4.88
N PHE A 38 4.93 -14.42 5.82
CA PHE A 38 5.26 -15.64 6.54
C PHE A 38 5.44 -15.28 8.01
N HIS A 39 5.67 -16.26 8.89
CA HIS A 39 5.97 -15.98 10.29
C HIS A 39 7.32 -16.58 10.67
N ASP A 40 8.00 -15.97 11.64
CA ASP A 40 9.19 -16.53 12.25
C ASP A 40 8.86 -17.72 13.18
N GLU A 41 9.88 -18.23 13.88
CA GLU A 41 9.73 -19.31 14.87
C GLU A 41 8.84 -18.89 16.05
N ALA A 42 8.83 -17.61 16.41
CA ALA A 42 7.97 -17.06 17.45
C ALA A 42 6.53 -16.82 16.98
N GLY A 43 6.22 -17.03 15.70
CA GLY A 43 4.91 -16.82 15.10
C GLY A 43 4.62 -15.35 14.74
N ILE A 44 5.64 -14.50 14.75
CA ILE A 44 5.54 -13.07 14.40
C ILE A 44 5.58 -12.92 12.88
N PRO A 45 4.64 -12.17 12.26
CA PRO A 45 4.64 -11.94 10.83
C PRO A 45 5.91 -11.26 10.32
N ILE A 46 6.48 -11.79 9.25
CA ILE A 46 7.52 -11.18 8.43
C ILE A 46 6.90 -10.81 7.08
N HIS A 47 7.18 -9.60 6.62
CA HIS A 47 6.62 -9.03 5.40
C HIS A 47 7.73 -8.65 4.42
N GLY A 48 7.78 -9.35 3.29
CA GLY A 48 8.68 -9.05 2.18
C GLY A 48 7.90 -8.75 0.90
N ARG A 49 8.44 -7.90 0.03
CA ARG A 49 7.82 -7.59 -1.26
C ARG A 49 8.83 -7.18 -2.32
N THR A 50 8.51 -7.46 -3.59
CA THR A 50 9.15 -6.88 -4.79
C THR A 50 8.15 -6.01 -5.54
N LEU A 51 8.64 -4.92 -6.11
CA LEU A 51 7.86 -4.02 -6.95
C LEU A 51 8.52 -3.93 -8.31
N ASP A 52 7.88 -4.53 -9.31
CA ASP A 52 8.48 -4.80 -10.61
C ASP A 52 7.79 -3.92 -11.65
N TRP A 53 8.57 -2.99 -12.21
CA TRP A 53 8.11 -2.02 -13.19
C TRP A 53 9.08 -2.02 -14.36
N ASP A 54 8.57 -2.20 -15.58
CA ASP A 54 9.35 -2.12 -16.81
C ASP A 54 9.58 -0.66 -17.25
N LEU A 55 9.92 0.20 -16.29
CA LEU A 55 10.20 1.62 -16.46
C LEU A 55 11.53 1.95 -15.78
N GLU A 56 12.64 1.74 -16.48
CA GLU A 56 14.01 1.91 -15.93
C GLU A 56 14.25 3.30 -15.30
N PHE A 57 13.57 4.34 -15.78
CA PHE A 57 13.71 5.69 -15.23
C PHE A 57 13.22 5.84 -13.78
N LEU A 58 12.41 4.91 -13.28
CA LEU A 58 11.94 4.92 -11.88
C LEU A 58 13.01 4.48 -10.89
N HIS A 59 14.00 3.71 -11.33
CA HIS A 59 15.07 3.22 -10.45
C HIS A 59 15.85 4.36 -9.76
N PRO A 60 16.40 5.37 -10.47
CA PRO A 60 17.07 6.49 -9.81
C PRO A 60 16.13 7.42 -9.03
N LEU A 61 14.81 7.32 -9.23
CA LEU A 61 13.81 8.09 -8.49
C LEU A 61 13.34 7.38 -7.22
N THR A 62 13.70 6.11 -7.02
CA THR A 62 13.26 5.31 -5.88
C THR A 62 13.99 5.75 -4.61
N VAL A 63 13.22 6.15 -3.61
CA VAL A 63 13.74 6.71 -2.35
C VAL A 63 12.99 6.18 -1.14
N ASN A 64 13.69 6.14 -0.01
CA ASN A 64 13.11 5.87 1.30
C ASN A 64 12.66 7.20 1.94
N PHE A 65 11.39 7.28 2.30
CA PHE A 65 10.80 8.41 2.99
C PHE A 65 10.67 8.13 4.49
N ASN A 66 11.13 9.09 5.29
CA ASN A 66 10.87 9.13 6.73
C ASN A 66 9.81 10.22 6.98
N PHE A 67 8.59 9.83 7.32
CA PHE A 67 7.54 10.79 7.67
C PHE A 67 7.70 11.17 9.13
N ILE A 68 7.89 12.47 9.39
CA ILE A 68 8.14 13.00 10.74
C ILE A 68 6.98 13.91 11.13
N SER A 69 6.44 13.71 12.33
CA SER A 69 5.45 14.59 12.94
C SER A 69 5.85 14.87 14.38
N LYS A 70 5.83 16.15 14.77
CA LYS A 70 6.23 16.60 16.13
C LYS A 70 7.63 16.09 16.56
N GLY A 71 8.56 15.94 15.61
CA GLY A 71 9.93 15.50 15.86
C GLY A 71 10.13 13.98 15.90
N GLU A 72 9.07 13.19 15.77
CA GLU A 72 9.14 11.72 15.79
C GLU A 72 8.76 11.11 14.44
N ILE A 73 9.36 9.97 14.11
CA ILE A 73 9.03 9.23 12.89
C ILE A 73 7.68 8.54 13.09
N VAL A 74 6.71 8.91 12.24
CA VAL A 74 5.35 8.33 12.28
C VAL A 74 5.20 7.11 11.37
N CYS A 75 5.94 7.06 10.27
CA CYS A 75 6.05 5.91 9.38
C CYS A 75 7.25 6.05 8.43
N TYR A 76 7.66 4.92 7.87
CA TYR A 76 8.59 4.83 6.75
C TYR A 76 7.82 4.43 5.49
N GLY A 77 8.31 4.86 4.33
CA GLY A 77 7.77 4.47 3.04
C GLY A 77 8.85 4.31 1.99
N VAL A 78 8.60 3.48 0.99
CA VAL A 78 9.40 3.42 -0.23
C VAL A 78 8.52 3.90 -1.37
N SER A 79 8.98 4.90 -2.12
CA SER A 79 8.25 5.44 -3.26
C SER A 79 9.20 6.18 -4.21
N TRP A 80 8.64 6.97 -5.14
CA TRP A 80 9.39 7.72 -6.13
C TRP A 80 9.32 9.22 -5.87
N VAL A 81 10.38 9.95 -6.20
CA VAL A 81 10.35 11.42 -6.23
C VAL A 81 9.21 11.90 -7.15
N GLY A 82 8.31 12.73 -6.62
CA GLY A 82 7.13 13.24 -7.33
C GLY A 82 5.86 12.40 -7.14
N TYR A 83 5.93 11.19 -6.56
CA TYR A 83 4.77 10.41 -6.13
C TYR A 83 4.50 10.67 -4.64
N VAL A 84 3.32 11.19 -4.32
CA VAL A 84 2.97 11.59 -2.94
C VAL A 84 2.19 10.51 -2.19
N GLY A 85 1.78 9.43 -2.86
CA GLY A 85 1.25 8.25 -2.18
C GLY A 85 2.35 7.33 -1.64
N LEU A 86 1.96 6.21 -1.03
CA LEU A 86 2.85 5.11 -0.68
C LEU A 86 2.28 3.79 -1.18
N LEU A 87 3.14 2.93 -1.72
CA LEU A 87 2.77 1.57 -2.13
C LEU A 87 3.43 0.50 -1.26
N THR A 88 4.45 0.91 -0.52
CA THR A 88 5.20 0.09 0.43
C THR A 88 5.54 0.98 1.61
N GLY A 89 5.24 0.54 2.82
CA GLY A 89 5.59 1.30 4.01
C GLY A 89 5.37 0.55 5.30
N LEU A 90 5.90 1.09 6.39
CA LEU A 90 5.78 0.52 7.72
C LEU A 90 5.60 1.60 8.78
N LYS A 91 4.70 1.35 9.71
CA LYS A 91 4.54 2.10 10.94
C LYS A 91 5.32 1.38 12.05
N PRO A 92 6.35 2.01 12.65
CA PRO A 92 7.22 1.35 13.62
C PRO A 92 6.42 0.70 14.76
N ASN A 93 6.79 -0.54 15.12
CA ASN A 93 6.18 -1.29 16.22
C ASN A 93 4.65 -1.47 16.11
N GLN A 94 4.08 -1.38 14.90
CA GLN A 94 2.63 -1.43 14.71
C GLN A 94 2.26 -2.34 13.54
N PHE A 95 2.57 -1.93 12.30
CA PHE A 95 2.22 -2.70 11.11
C PHE A 95 3.02 -2.26 9.88
N SER A 96 2.98 -3.08 8.83
CA SER A 96 3.52 -2.79 7.50
C SER A 96 2.50 -3.09 6.42
N ILE A 97 2.54 -2.32 5.33
CA ILE A 97 1.61 -2.40 4.20
C ILE A 97 2.39 -2.49 2.90
N SER A 98 1.96 -3.39 2.01
CA SER A 98 2.33 -3.36 0.60
C SER A 98 1.10 -3.48 -0.29
N VAL A 99 1.19 -2.85 -1.46
CA VAL A 99 0.16 -2.89 -2.49
C VAL A 99 0.61 -3.82 -3.61
N ASN A 100 -0.33 -4.66 -4.04
CA ASN A 100 -0.23 -5.45 -5.26
C ASN A 100 -1.35 -5.08 -6.24
N PHE A 101 -0.99 -4.98 -7.52
CA PHE A 101 -1.89 -4.65 -8.62
C PHE A 101 -2.91 -5.76 -8.83
N ARG A 102 -4.11 -5.38 -9.23
CA ARG A 102 -5.19 -6.30 -9.57
C ARG A 102 -5.85 -5.86 -10.86
N GLU A 103 -5.58 -6.60 -11.92
CA GLU A 103 -6.29 -6.42 -13.18
C GLU A 103 -7.73 -6.92 -13.05
N THR A 104 -8.67 -6.16 -13.63
CA THR A 104 -10.07 -6.58 -13.77
C THR A 104 -10.53 -6.26 -15.18
N GLU A 105 -11.31 -7.14 -15.79
CA GLU A 105 -11.75 -7.07 -17.21
C GLU A 105 -12.59 -5.82 -17.56
N HIS A 106 -12.97 -4.99 -16.59
CA HIS A 106 -13.92 -3.89 -16.78
C HIS A 106 -13.24 -2.54 -17.04
N GLY A 107 -13.19 -2.14 -18.32
CA GLY A 107 -13.16 -0.74 -18.77
C GLY A 107 -12.25 0.18 -17.95
N TRP A 108 -10.97 -0.16 -17.93
CA TRP A 108 -9.94 0.35 -17.03
C TRP A 108 -9.94 1.89 -16.84
N PHE A 109 -10.09 2.67 -17.92
CA PHE A 109 -9.96 4.12 -17.87
C PHE A 109 -11.24 4.86 -17.45
N TRP A 110 -12.40 4.50 -18.03
CA TRP A 110 -13.66 5.24 -17.82
C TRP A 110 -14.26 5.01 -16.43
N ASN A 111 -14.15 3.79 -15.89
CA ASN A 111 -14.66 3.48 -14.56
C ASN A 111 -13.84 4.15 -13.45
N ASN A 112 -12.53 4.34 -13.66
CA ASN A 112 -11.64 5.00 -12.71
C ASN A 112 -11.89 6.52 -12.65
N LEU A 113 -12.08 7.18 -13.80
CA LEU A 113 -12.45 8.61 -13.86
C LEU A 113 -13.77 8.91 -13.14
N VAL A 114 -14.80 8.08 -13.34
CA VAL A 114 -16.09 8.23 -12.65
C VAL A 114 -15.95 7.98 -11.15
N SER A 115 -15.09 7.05 -10.74
CA SER A 115 -14.85 6.74 -9.32
C SER A 115 -14.04 7.83 -8.63
N ALA A 116 -13.10 8.48 -9.33
CA ALA A 116 -12.39 9.65 -8.82
C ALA A 116 -13.35 10.81 -8.50
N TYR A 117 -14.44 10.95 -9.26
CA TYR A 117 -15.49 11.93 -8.97
C TYR A 117 -16.32 11.59 -7.72
N LYS A 118 -16.31 10.33 -7.26
CA LYS A 118 -17.09 9.84 -6.11
C LYS A 118 -16.37 9.92 -4.76
N LYS A 119 -15.34 10.77 -4.61
CA LYS A 119 -14.51 10.87 -3.39
C LYS A 119 -13.85 9.53 -2.99
N ALA A 120 -13.61 8.64 -3.94
CA ALA A 120 -12.87 7.41 -3.70
C ALA A 120 -11.37 7.69 -3.65
N TRP A 121 -10.63 6.88 -2.90
CA TRP A 121 -9.20 7.06 -2.69
C TRP A 121 -8.38 6.52 -3.87
N PRO A 122 -7.39 7.28 -4.38
CA PRO A 122 -6.22 6.70 -5.02
C PRO A 122 -5.53 5.74 -4.06
N ILE A 123 -5.08 4.59 -4.56
CA ILE A 123 -4.66 3.48 -3.69
C ILE A 123 -3.46 3.91 -2.84
N GLY A 124 -2.46 4.55 -3.47
CA GLY A 124 -1.29 5.03 -2.75
C GLY A 124 -1.60 6.11 -1.72
N PHE A 125 -2.65 6.90 -1.91
CA PHE A 125 -3.05 7.94 -0.96
C PHE A 125 -3.70 7.33 0.26
N LEU A 126 -4.56 6.32 0.09
CA LEU A 126 -5.12 5.58 1.21
C LEU A 126 -4.02 4.94 2.05
N VAL A 127 -3.05 4.26 1.42
CA VAL A 127 -1.96 3.60 2.16
C VAL A 127 -1.13 4.59 2.96
N ARG A 128 -0.79 5.75 2.37
CA ARG A 128 -0.09 6.81 3.09
C ARG A 128 -0.92 7.31 4.27
N ASP A 129 -2.21 7.60 4.04
CA ASP A 129 -3.13 8.05 5.09
C ASP A 129 -3.24 7.03 6.24
N THR A 130 -3.39 5.74 5.91
CA THR A 130 -3.41 4.65 6.87
C THR A 130 -2.12 4.61 7.69
N LEU A 131 -0.95 4.68 7.06
CA LEU A 131 0.34 4.66 7.76
C LEU A 131 0.52 5.85 8.71
N THR A 132 0.09 7.04 8.29
CA THR A 132 0.25 8.27 9.08
C THR A 132 -0.77 8.38 10.22
N HIS A 133 -2.00 7.88 10.04
CA HIS A 133 -3.11 8.13 10.96
C HIS A 133 -3.61 6.91 11.74
N SER A 134 -3.43 5.68 11.25
CA SER A 134 -3.87 4.48 11.98
C SER A 134 -2.93 4.18 13.16
N SER A 135 -3.52 3.88 14.31
CA SER A 135 -2.80 3.67 15.57
C SER A 135 -2.51 2.21 15.89
N SER A 136 -3.08 1.27 15.13
CA SER A 136 -2.92 -0.18 15.32
C SER A 136 -3.16 -0.98 14.03
N TYR A 137 -2.72 -2.24 14.03
CA TYR A 137 -3.02 -3.21 12.96
C TYR A 137 -4.53 -3.29 12.67
N GLN A 138 -5.39 -3.36 13.69
CA GLN A 138 -6.85 -3.45 13.50
C GLN A 138 -7.44 -2.17 12.90
N SER A 139 -6.95 -0.99 13.29
CA SER A 139 -7.37 0.26 12.66
C SER A 139 -6.92 0.35 11.20
N ALA A 140 -5.71 -0.13 10.90
CA ALA A 140 -5.19 -0.19 9.54
C ALA A 140 -5.99 -1.17 8.69
N PHE A 141 -6.28 -2.36 9.22
CA PHE A 141 -7.14 -3.35 8.59
C PHE A 141 -8.53 -2.77 8.27
N SER A 142 -9.16 -2.08 9.23
CA SER A 142 -10.45 -1.42 9.02
C SER A 142 -10.38 -0.34 7.94
N SER A 143 -9.34 0.51 7.94
CA SER A 143 -9.12 1.53 6.92
C SER A 143 -8.98 0.91 5.52
N LEU A 144 -8.16 -0.13 5.40
CA LEU A 144 -7.87 -0.82 4.14
C LEU A 144 -9.02 -1.70 3.64
N THR A 145 -9.98 -2.09 4.48
CA THR A 145 -11.13 -2.93 4.08
C THR A 145 -12.37 -2.11 3.72
N ASN A 146 -12.56 -0.96 4.37
CA ASN A 146 -13.82 -0.21 4.31
C ASN A 146 -13.75 1.07 3.46
N SER A 147 -12.55 1.61 3.20
CA SER A 147 -12.41 2.83 2.42
C SER A 147 -12.72 2.60 0.92
N PRO A 148 -13.53 3.46 0.28
CA PRO A 148 -13.80 3.34 -1.16
C PRO A 148 -12.55 3.64 -1.97
N LEU A 149 -12.29 2.82 -3.00
CA LEU A 149 -11.10 2.92 -3.86
C LEU A 149 -11.49 3.27 -5.29
N ILE A 150 -10.60 3.99 -5.99
CA ILE A 150 -10.80 4.27 -7.42
C ILE A 150 -10.59 3.03 -8.30
N ALA A 151 -9.78 2.07 -7.84
CA ALA A 151 -9.47 0.83 -8.54
C ALA A 151 -9.38 -0.37 -7.56
N PRO A 152 -9.57 -1.61 -8.04
CA PRO A 152 -9.36 -2.82 -7.26
C PRO A 152 -7.87 -3.02 -6.96
N THR A 153 -7.56 -3.73 -5.88
CA THR A 153 -6.17 -3.97 -5.47
C THR A 153 -6.08 -5.14 -4.49
N TYR A 154 -4.86 -5.59 -4.23
CA TYR A 154 -4.56 -6.43 -3.08
C TYR A 154 -3.73 -5.63 -2.08
N PHE A 155 -4.14 -5.63 -0.82
CA PHE A 155 -3.32 -5.13 0.28
C PHE A 155 -2.74 -6.31 1.07
N CYS A 156 -1.43 -6.30 1.26
CA CYS A 156 -0.76 -7.18 2.21
C CYS A 156 -0.50 -6.36 3.48
N LEU A 157 -1.03 -6.80 4.62
CA LEU A 157 -0.90 -6.12 5.90
C LEU A 157 -0.29 -7.10 6.91
N ALA A 158 0.77 -6.68 7.59
CA ALA A 158 1.41 -7.44 8.65
C ALA A 158 1.55 -6.58 9.90
N GLY A 159 1.06 -7.05 11.04
CA GLY A 159 1.20 -6.43 12.35
C GLY A 159 2.44 -6.90 13.08
N THR A 160 2.39 -6.85 14.40
CA THR A 160 3.52 -7.25 15.28
C THR A 160 3.19 -8.44 16.17
N GLU A 161 1.94 -8.92 16.14
CA GLU A 161 1.48 -10.02 16.97
C GLU A 161 1.16 -11.28 16.17
N ARG A 162 1.08 -12.42 16.87
CA ARG A 162 0.77 -13.73 16.28
C ARG A 162 -0.57 -13.73 15.55
N GLY A 163 -0.52 -14.04 14.25
CA GLY A 163 -1.70 -14.09 13.39
C GLY A 163 -2.12 -12.74 12.81
N GLU A 164 -1.35 -11.67 13.05
CA GLU A 164 -1.54 -10.37 12.38
C GLU A 164 -0.89 -10.35 11.00
N GLY A 165 -1.23 -11.30 10.14
CA GLY A 165 -0.84 -11.27 8.73
C GLY A 165 -2.07 -11.49 7.88
N VAL A 166 -2.32 -10.65 6.87
CA VAL A 166 -3.50 -10.79 6.02
C VAL A 166 -3.27 -10.26 4.61
N LEU A 167 -3.81 -11.01 3.63
CA LEU A 167 -4.02 -10.55 2.27
C LEU A 167 -5.49 -10.14 2.12
N ILE A 168 -5.71 -8.87 1.77
CA ILE A 168 -7.02 -8.27 1.58
C ILE A 168 -7.25 -8.08 0.08
N THR A 169 -8.18 -8.85 -0.49
CA THR A 169 -8.60 -8.66 -1.88
C THR A 169 -9.71 -7.60 -1.94
N ARG A 170 -9.41 -6.46 -2.54
CA ARG A 170 -10.31 -5.30 -2.61
C ARG A 170 -10.92 -5.11 -3.98
N GLU A 171 -12.24 -4.92 -3.98
CA GLU A 171 -12.96 -4.18 -5.00
C GLU A 171 -13.10 -2.71 -4.58
N ARG A 172 -13.62 -1.87 -5.49
CA ARG A 172 -13.79 -0.43 -5.25
C ARG A 172 -14.58 -0.12 -3.97
N ASN A 173 -15.68 -0.84 -3.73
CA ASN A 173 -16.59 -0.58 -2.61
C ASN A 173 -16.80 -1.81 -1.71
N SER A 174 -16.02 -2.87 -1.89
CA SER A 174 -16.15 -4.10 -1.12
C SER A 174 -14.80 -4.83 -1.02
N HIS A 175 -14.78 -5.91 -0.26
CA HIS A 175 -13.67 -6.83 -0.16
C HIS A 175 -14.20 -8.26 -0.26
N LEU A 176 -13.38 -9.17 -0.81
CA LEU A 176 -13.63 -10.60 -0.64
C LEU A 176 -13.15 -11.03 0.75
N GLN A 177 -13.47 -12.26 1.14
CA GLN A 177 -13.03 -12.80 2.43
C GLN A 177 -11.51 -12.63 2.60
N PRO A 178 -11.04 -11.88 3.62
CA PRO A 178 -9.63 -11.67 3.85
C PRO A 178 -8.92 -13.00 4.17
N LEU A 179 -7.77 -13.23 3.54
CA LEU A 179 -6.97 -14.43 3.74
C LEU A 179 -5.91 -14.17 4.79
N PHE A 180 -6.15 -14.67 6.01
CA PHE A 180 -5.21 -14.53 7.12
C PHE A 180 -4.06 -15.53 7.01
N LEU A 181 -2.86 -15.09 7.38
CA LEU A 181 -1.68 -15.91 7.54
C LEU A 181 -2.00 -17.01 8.56
N LYS A 182 -1.91 -18.27 8.10
CA LYS A 182 -2.17 -19.42 8.96
C LYS A 182 -1.17 -19.44 10.12
N ARG A 183 -1.65 -19.71 11.32
CA ARG A 183 -0.78 -20.02 12.46
C ARG A 183 -0.14 -21.38 12.21
N ARG A 184 1.15 -21.51 12.57
CA ARG A 184 1.80 -22.82 12.66
C ARG A 184 0.95 -23.72 13.56
N GLN A 185 0.58 -24.90 13.07
CA GLN A 185 -0.05 -25.91 13.93
C GLN A 185 1.03 -26.46 14.87
N GLU A 186 0.81 -26.36 16.18
CA GLU A 186 1.61 -27.06 17.18
C GLU A 186 1.46 -28.58 16.91
N GLY A 187 2.45 -29.21 16.27
CA GLY A 187 2.44 -30.66 16.02
C GLY A 187 3.03 -31.17 14.69
N GLU A 188 3.51 -30.31 13.78
CA GLU A 188 4.17 -30.80 12.53
C GLU A 188 5.65 -31.16 12.68
N GLU A 189 6.27 -30.97 13.85
CA GLU A 189 7.66 -31.36 14.11
C GLU A 189 7.87 -32.87 14.33
N ASP A 190 6.83 -33.63 14.66
CA ASP A 190 6.96 -35.09 14.93
C ASP A 190 6.91 -35.99 13.67
N ARG A 191 6.89 -35.42 12.46
CA ARG A 191 6.84 -36.19 11.20
C ARG A 191 8.13 -36.14 10.36
N LYS A 192 9.24 -35.77 10.97
CA LYS A 192 10.59 -35.98 10.42
C LYS A 192 11.51 -36.59 11.48
N GLY A 193 11.18 -37.81 11.91
CA GLY A 193 12.07 -38.74 12.60
C GLY A 193 12.42 -39.90 11.68
#